data_AF-D7DS47-F1
#
_entry.id   AF-D7DS47-F1
#
_cell.length_a   1.000
_cell.length_b   1.000
_cell.length_c   1.000
_cell.angle_alpha   90.00
_cell.angle_beta   90.00
_cell.angle_gamma   90.00
#
_symmetry.space_group_name_H-M   'P 1'
#
loop_
_entity.id
_entity.type
_entity.pdbx_description
1 polymer ?
#
loop_
_entity_poly.entity_id
_entity_poly.type
_entity_poly.pdbx_seq_one_letter_code
_entity_poly.pdbx_strand_id
1 'polypeptide(L)'
;MRLNENKAEFFGKSFGNSVTLIVEKGKDKNEKTGKYDIYNEDKEGTVTLFLDMVKSFESNGKTKYIANIPISMISELVNEREKNEEFKKFFDKCASNGKIWEIIKLINQGVTESAIDLVAKDLGISKELVNKAYELVKDYSKEHNNKQNA
;
A
#
# COMPACT_ATOMS: atom_id res chain seq x y z
N MET A 1 19.93 0.18 -3.91
CA MET A 1 18.56 -0.27 -4.26
C MET A 1 18.62 -1.32 -5.37
N ARG A 2 17.71 -2.30 -5.37
CA ARG A 2 17.44 -3.14 -6.55
C ARG A 2 16.01 -2.88 -7.00
N LEU A 3 15.84 -2.42 -8.24
CA LEU A 3 14.53 -2.21 -8.85
C LEU A 3 14.27 -3.29 -9.90
N ASN A 4 13.07 -3.84 -9.90
CA ASN A 4 12.53 -4.66 -10.97
C ASN A 4 11.09 -4.22 -11.23
N GLU A 5 10.47 -4.78 -12.26
CA GLU A 5 9.14 -4.35 -12.75
C GLU A 5 8.09 -4.27 -11.63
N ASN A 6 8.16 -5.14 -10.62
CA ASN A 6 7.10 -5.32 -9.62
C ASN A 6 7.49 -4.94 -8.19
N LYS A 7 8.79 -4.77 -7.89
CA LYS A 7 9.27 -4.40 -6.55
C LYS A 7 10.58 -3.61 -6.57
N ALA A 8 10.74 -2.78 -5.56
CA ALA A 8 11.97 -2.08 -5.22
C ALA A 8 12.48 -2.56 -3.86
N GLU A 9 13.76 -2.92 -3.77
CA GLU A 9 14.39 -3.42 -2.55
C GLU A 9 15.51 -2.48 -2.09
N PHE A 10 15.47 -2.14 -0.81
CA PHE A 10 16.45 -1.34 -0.09
C PHE A 10 17.10 -2.24 0.96
N PHE A 11 18.41 -2.16 1.08
CA PHE A 11 19.19 -2.97 2.02
C PHE A 11 19.94 -2.04 2.95
N GLY A 12 19.83 -2.27 4.25
CA GLY A 12 20.48 -1.48 5.28
C GLY A 12 20.98 -2.34 6.43
N LYS A 13 21.59 -1.67 7.41
CA LYS A 13 22.00 -2.27 8.68
C LYS A 13 21.51 -1.44 9.86
N SER A 14 21.01 -2.10 10.90
CA SER A 14 20.56 -1.49 12.17
C SER A 14 21.23 -2.23 13.33
N PHE A 15 22.10 -1.56 14.09
CA PHE A 15 22.81 -2.18 15.23
C PHE A 15 23.50 -3.50 14.89
N GLY A 16 24.15 -3.58 13.72
CA GLY A 16 24.85 -4.78 13.25
C GLY A 16 23.96 -5.84 12.57
N ASN A 17 22.64 -5.68 12.63
CA ASN A 17 21.68 -6.59 12.00
C ASN A 17 21.26 -6.10 10.61
N SER A 18 20.86 -7.03 9.74
CA SER A 18 20.37 -6.72 8.41
C SER A 18 18.95 -6.17 8.47
N VAL A 19 18.68 -5.18 7.63
CA VAL A 19 17.34 -4.64 7.41
C VAL A 19 17.07 -4.60 5.93
N THR A 20 15.92 -5.13 5.50
CA THR A 20 15.49 -5.05 4.10
C THR A 20 14.11 -4.41 4.03
N LEU A 21 13.97 -3.35 3.24
CA LEU A 21 12.70 -2.70 2.96
C LEU A 21 12.35 -3.00 1.51
N ILE A 22 11.16 -3.53 1.29
CA ILE A 22 10.64 -3.87 -0.03
C ILE A 22 9.38 -3.04 -0.26
N VAL A 23 9.34 -2.28 -1.35
CA VAL A 23 8.12 -1.64 -1.85
C VAL A 23 7.67 -2.47 -3.05
N GLU A 24 6.44 -2.98 -3.05
CA GLU A 24 5.93 -3.85 -4.12
C GLU A 24 4.55 -3.41 -4.60
N LYS A 25 4.24 -3.68 -5.88
CA LYS A 25 2.88 -3.48 -6.42
C LYS A 25 1.86 -4.34 -5.69
N GLY A 26 0.60 -3.93 -5.76
CA GLY A 26 -0.52 -4.69 -5.22
C GLY A 26 -0.65 -6.07 -5.86
N LYS A 27 -1.28 -6.99 -5.14
CA LYS A 27 -1.45 -8.39 -5.56
C LYS A 27 -2.87 -8.89 -5.40
N ASP A 28 -3.30 -9.74 -6.32
CA ASP A 28 -4.49 -10.56 -6.24
C ASP A 28 -4.19 -11.92 -5.62
N LYS A 29 -5.20 -12.47 -4.95
CA LYS A 29 -5.16 -13.84 -4.46
C LYS A 29 -5.27 -14.78 -5.64
N ASN A 30 -4.28 -15.63 -5.80
CA ASN A 30 -4.28 -16.70 -6.77
C ASN A 30 -5.20 -17.82 -6.28
N GLU A 31 -6.22 -18.13 -7.06
CA GLU A 31 -7.23 -19.15 -6.71
C GLU A 31 -6.63 -20.56 -6.63
N LYS A 32 -5.52 -20.82 -7.33
CA LYS A 32 -4.85 -22.14 -7.33
C LYS A 32 -3.96 -22.36 -6.12
N THR A 33 -3.25 -21.31 -5.68
CA THR A 33 -2.27 -21.41 -4.58
C THR A 33 -2.81 -20.90 -3.25
N GLY A 34 -3.90 -20.12 -3.29
CA GLY A 34 -4.45 -19.39 -2.16
C GLY A 34 -3.58 -18.22 -1.69
N LYS A 35 -2.47 -17.91 -2.38
CA LYS A 35 -1.50 -16.86 -1.99
C LYS A 35 -1.74 -15.58 -2.79
N TYR A 36 -1.37 -14.44 -2.23
CA TYR A 36 -1.36 -13.16 -2.93
C TYR A 36 -0.08 -13.05 -3.77
N ASP A 37 -0.07 -13.63 -4.96
CA ASP A 37 1.12 -13.74 -5.84
C ASP A 37 0.89 -13.31 -7.30
N ILE A 38 -0.31 -12.83 -7.66
CA ILE A 38 -0.62 -12.27 -8.98
C ILE A 38 -0.53 -10.74 -8.89
N TYR A 39 0.38 -10.08 -9.60
CA TYR A 39 0.50 -8.63 -9.54
C TYR A 39 -0.66 -7.92 -10.23
N ASN A 40 -1.21 -6.90 -9.56
CA ASN A 40 -2.30 -6.07 -10.05
C ASN A 40 -1.97 -4.59 -9.78
N GLU A 41 -1.83 -3.80 -10.84
CA GLU A 41 -1.42 -2.41 -10.76
C GLU A 41 -2.50 -1.44 -10.29
N ASP A 42 -3.74 -1.91 -10.13
CA ASP A 42 -4.88 -1.15 -9.61
C ASP A 42 -5.09 -1.40 -8.11
N LYS A 43 -4.32 -2.32 -7.52
CA LYS A 43 -4.34 -2.59 -6.08
C LYS A 43 -3.32 -1.77 -5.32
N GLU A 44 -3.63 -1.54 -4.04
CA GLU A 44 -2.69 -0.95 -3.09
C GLU A 44 -1.40 -1.78 -3.04
N GLY A 45 -0.26 -1.11 -3.23
CA GLY A 45 1.06 -1.70 -3.07
C GLY A 45 1.41 -1.88 -1.59
N THR A 46 2.38 -2.74 -1.29
CA THR A 46 2.80 -2.98 0.10
C THR A 46 4.22 -2.47 0.34
N VAL A 47 4.47 -2.06 1.59
CA VAL A 47 5.81 -1.84 2.11
C VAL A 47 6.07 -2.93 3.15
N THR A 48 7.04 -3.80 2.85
CA THR A 48 7.46 -4.88 3.76
C THR A 48 8.82 -4.55 4.33
N LEU A 49 8.95 -4.65 5.66
CA LEU A 49 10.21 -4.49 6.36
C LEU A 49 10.62 -5.82 7.00
N PHE A 50 11.78 -6.33 6.59
CA PHE A 50 12.43 -7.46 7.23
C PHE A 50 13.49 -6.96 8.21
N LEU A 51 13.40 -7.44 9.44
CA LEU A 51 14.27 -7.10 10.55
C LEU A 51 14.72 -8.39 11.22
N ASP A 52 16.04 -8.57 11.37
CA ASP A 52 16.56 -9.73 12.11
C ASP A 52 16.23 -9.64 13.61
N MET A 53 15.94 -8.43 14.12
CA MET A 53 15.52 -8.20 15.49
C MET A 53 14.25 -7.37 15.56
N VAL A 54 13.18 -8.01 16.04
CA VAL A 54 11.94 -7.36 16.47
C VAL A 54 11.73 -7.69 17.94
N LYS A 55 11.64 -6.68 18.80
CA LYS A 55 11.32 -6.90 20.22
C LYS A 55 9.81 -6.89 20.39
N SER A 56 9.23 -7.95 20.96
CA SER A 56 7.83 -7.95 21.38
C SER A 56 7.70 -7.56 22.85
N PHE A 57 6.55 -6.98 23.22
CA PHE A 57 6.20 -6.72 24.61
C PHE A 57 4.68 -6.75 24.78
N GLU A 58 4.21 -7.12 25.97
CA GLU A 58 2.79 -7.12 26.31
C GLU A 58 2.37 -5.76 26.88
N SER A 59 1.28 -5.19 26.37
CA SER A 59 0.72 -3.93 26.88
C SER A 59 -0.79 -3.90 26.63
N ASN A 60 -1.57 -3.72 27.70
CA ASN A 60 -3.04 -3.72 27.67
C ASN A 60 -3.63 -5.01 27.06
N GLY A 61 -3.05 -6.16 27.39
CA GLY A 61 -3.48 -7.47 26.87
C GLY A 61 -3.27 -7.69 25.38
N LYS A 62 -2.44 -6.86 24.74
CA LYS A 62 -2.05 -6.99 23.33
C LYS A 62 -0.54 -7.08 23.21
N THR A 63 -0.07 -8.05 22.43
CA THR A 63 1.32 -8.11 21.98
C THR A 63 1.61 -6.94 21.04
N LYS A 64 2.60 -6.13 21.40
CA LYS A 64 3.12 -5.02 20.59
C LYS A 64 4.55 -5.34 20.17
N TYR A 65 4.99 -4.71 19.09
CA TYR A 65 6.32 -4.92 18.50
C TYR A 65 7.07 -3.60 18.38
N ILE A 66 8.36 -3.60 18.71
CA ILE A 66 9.30 -2.49 18.50
C ILE A 66 10.26 -2.88 17.40
N ALA A 67 10.26 -2.07 16.35
CA ALA A 67 11.12 -2.16 15.19
C ALA A 67 12.02 -0.92 15.12
N ASN A 68 13.34 -1.11 15.15
CA ASN A 68 14.30 -0.01 15.00
C ASN A 68 14.72 0.10 13.53
N ILE A 69 14.07 1.01 12.80
CA ILE A 69 14.36 1.29 11.39
C ILE A 69 15.49 2.34 11.32
N PRO A 70 16.63 2.05 10.66
CA PRO A 70 17.67 3.05 10.44
C PRO A 70 17.12 4.24 9.65
N ILE A 71 17.32 5.46 10.17
CA ILE A 71 16.89 6.68 9.47
C ILE A 71 17.58 6.83 8.11
N SER A 72 18.78 6.27 7.94
CA SER A 72 19.49 6.22 6.66
C SER A 72 18.69 5.51 5.58
N MET A 73 17.95 4.44 5.94
CA MET A 73 17.12 3.70 5.00
C MET A 73 15.92 4.52 4.54
N ILE A 74 15.31 5.28 5.45
CA ILE A 74 14.24 6.23 5.11
C ILE A 74 14.79 7.33 4.20
N SER A 75 15.97 7.87 4.53
CA SER A 75 16.63 8.88 3.70
C SER A 75 16.97 8.34 2.31
N GLU A 76 17.46 7.12 2.18
CA GLU A 76 17.71 6.47 0.88
C GLU A 76 16.43 6.37 0.05
N LEU A 77 15.32 5.94 0.65
CA LEU A 77 14.03 5.84 -0.03
C LEU A 77 13.54 7.20 -0.53
N VAL A 78 13.66 8.24 0.30
CA VAL A 78 13.30 9.62 -0.09
C VAL A 78 14.21 10.13 -1.21
N ASN A 79 15.52 9.92 -1.08
CA ASN A 79 16.50 10.34 -2.08
C ASN A 79 16.28 9.62 -3.43
N GLU A 80 16.00 8.32 -3.43
CA GLU A 80 15.68 7.59 -4.66
C GLU A 80 14.40 8.12 -5.30
N ARG A 81 13.36 8.43 -4.51
CA ARG A 81 12.13 9.03 -5.04
C ARG A 81 12.37 10.39 -5.69
N GLU A 82 13.32 11.17 -5.19
CA GLU A 82 13.63 12.50 -5.73
C GLU A 82 14.54 12.44 -6.97
N LYS A 83 15.45 11.45 -7.04
CA LYS A 83 16.50 11.39 -8.05
C LYS A 83 16.22 10.40 -9.19
N ASN A 84 15.37 9.40 -8.97
CA ASN A 84 15.06 8.35 -9.94
C ASN A 84 13.60 8.44 -10.39
N GLU A 85 13.39 8.92 -11.62
CA GLU A 85 12.05 9.16 -12.17
C GLU A 85 11.24 7.88 -12.39
N GLU A 86 11.89 6.75 -12.70
CA GLU A 86 11.21 5.46 -12.84
C GLU A 86 10.68 4.98 -11.48
N PHE A 87 11.54 5.02 -10.45
CA PHE A 87 11.15 4.66 -9.09
C PHE A 87 10.09 5.62 -8.54
N LYS A 88 10.21 6.92 -8.80
CA LYS A 88 9.20 7.92 -8.42
C LYS A 88 7.83 7.59 -8.98
N LYS A 89 7.73 7.30 -10.29
CA LYS A 89 6.45 6.92 -10.93
C LYS A 89 5.88 5.65 -10.31
N PHE A 90 6.73 4.64 -10.08
CA PHE A 90 6.34 3.41 -9.41
C PHE A 90 5.80 3.67 -7.99
N PHE A 91 6.54 4.44 -7.19
CA PHE A 91 6.22 4.74 -5.80
C PHE A 91 4.94 5.58 -5.69
N ASP A 92 4.84 6.65 -6.47
CA ASP A 92 3.68 7.55 -6.47
C ASP A 92 2.41 6.81 -6.95
N LYS A 93 2.53 5.87 -7.88
CA LYS A 93 1.42 4.98 -8.28
C LYS A 93 0.97 4.09 -7.13
N CYS A 94 1.89 3.41 -6.44
CA CYS A 94 1.56 2.57 -5.29
C CYS A 94 0.88 3.37 -4.17
N ALA A 95 1.40 4.56 -3.86
CA ALA A 95 0.83 5.45 -2.85
C ALA A 95 -0.56 5.98 -3.24
N SER A 96 -0.76 6.32 -4.51
CA SER A 96 -2.06 6.76 -5.04
C SER A 96 -3.12 5.66 -4.94
N ASN A 97 -2.74 4.41 -5.23
CA ASN A 97 -3.64 3.27 -5.07
C ASN A 97 -4.03 3.05 -3.61
N GLY A 98 -3.11 3.18 -2.65
CA GLY A 98 -3.44 3.11 -1.22
C GLY A 98 -4.47 4.17 -0.81
N LYS A 99 -4.32 5.40 -1.30
CA LYS A 99 -5.31 6.47 -1.09
C LYS A 99 -6.68 6.13 -1.66
N ILE A 100 -6.74 5.55 -2.86
CA ILE A 100 -8.00 5.08 -3.48
C ILE A 100 -8.65 4.01 -2.60
N TRP A 101 -7.86 3.05 -2.09
CA TRP A 101 -8.37 1.95 -1.27
C TRP A 101 -8.95 2.42 0.08
N GLU A 102 -8.35 3.43 0.71
CA GLU A 102 -8.93 4.06 1.90
C GLU A 102 -10.31 4.69 1.60
N ILE A 103 -10.47 5.35 0.44
CA ILE A 103 -11.78 5.88 0.02
C ILE A 103 -12.77 4.76 -0.27
N ILE A 104 -12.37 3.70 -0.99
CA ILE A 104 -13.21 2.52 -1.27
C ILE A 104 -13.71 1.90 0.04
N LYS A 105 -12.85 1.78 1.05
CA LYS A 105 -13.22 1.27 2.37
C LYS A 105 -14.29 2.13 3.04
N LEU A 106 -14.16 3.46 2.99
CA LEU A 106 -15.18 4.37 3.53
C LEU A 106 -16.52 4.25 2.78
N ILE A 107 -16.49 4.15 1.45
CA ILE A 107 -17.68 3.93 0.63
C ILE A 107 -18.38 2.63 1.05
N ASN A 108 -17.63 1.53 1.16
CA ASN A 108 -18.16 0.22 1.56
C ASN A 108 -18.68 0.19 3.01
N GLN A 109 -18.22 1.10 3.87
CA GLN A 109 -18.75 1.31 5.22
C GLN A 109 -20.02 2.16 5.25
N GLY A 110 -20.50 2.66 4.11
CA GLY A 110 -21.69 3.49 4.00
C GLY A 110 -21.48 4.93 4.50
N VAL A 111 -20.23 5.41 4.54
CA VAL A 111 -19.92 6.79 4.89
C VAL A 111 -20.50 7.71 3.81
N THR A 112 -21.09 8.84 4.23
CA THR A 112 -21.67 9.80 3.29
C THR A 112 -20.60 10.45 2.41
N GLU A 113 -20.96 10.79 1.18
CA GLU A 113 -20.05 11.43 0.22
C GLU A 113 -19.45 12.74 0.77
N SER A 114 -20.24 13.53 1.49
CA SER A 114 -19.78 14.73 2.18
C SER A 114 -18.71 14.47 3.26
N ALA A 115 -18.81 13.36 3.99
CA ALA A 115 -17.82 13.00 5.01
C ALA A 115 -16.55 12.42 4.35
N ILE A 116 -16.70 11.69 3.25
CA ILE A 116 -15.58 11.22 2.43
C ILE A 116 -14.77 12.40 1.87
N ASP A 117 -15.44 13.43 1.36
CA ASP A 117 -14.79 14.65 0.84
C ASP A 117 -13.99 15.40 1.93
N LEU A 118 -14.53 15.47 3.15
CA LEU A 118 -13.82 16.07 4.29
C LEU A 118 -12.58 15.26 4.67
N VAL A 119 -12.70 13.94 4.81
CA VAL A 119 -11.56 13.05 5.13
C VAL A 119 -10.51 13.10 4.01
N ALA A 120 -10.93 13.11 2.75
CA ALA A 120 -10.04 13.24 1.60
C ALA A 120 -9.25 14.55 1.65
N LYS A 121 -9.91 15.66 2.00
CA LYS A 121 -9.24 16.96 2.16
C LYS A 121 -8.22 16.93 3.30
N ASP A 122 -8.56 16.37 4.46
CA ASP A 122 -7.67 16.28 5.62
C ASP A 122 -6.43 15.41 5.34
N LEU A 123 -6.59 14.37 4.52
CA LEU A 123 -5.52 13.46 4.10
C LEU A 123 -4.77 13.90 2.84
N GLY A 124 -5.14 15.04 2.25
CA GLY A 124 -4.53 15.54 1.00
C GLY A 124 -4.72 14.56 -0.18
N ILE A 125 -5.92 13.98 -0.29
CA ILE A 125 -6.34 13.13 -1.41
C ILE A 125 -7.05 14.03 -2.43
N SER A 126 -6.62 13.98 -3.69
CA SER A 126 -7.22 14.80 -4.75
C SER A 126 -8.62 14.31 -5.11
N LYS A 127 -9.48 15.22 -5.57
CA LYS A 127 -10.83 14.89 -6.03
C LYS A 127 -10.83 13.86 -7.17
N GLU A 128 -9.80 13.89 -8.01
CA GLU A 128 -9.59 12.90 -9.07
C GLU A 128 -9.49 11.47 -8.53
N LEU A 129 -8.71 11.25 -7.46
CA LEU A 129 -8.57 9.94 -6.83
C LEU A 129 -9.86 9.51 -6.12
N VAL A 130 -10.59 10.45 -5.51
CA VAL A 130 -11.91 10.19 -4.92
C VAL A 130 -12.90 9.72 -6.00
N ASN A 131 -12.97 10.42 -7.14
CA ASN A 131 -13.83 10.03 -8.26
C ASN A 131 -13.48 8.63 -8.78
N LYS A 132 -12.17 8.34 -8.94
CA LYS A 132 -11.70 7.02 -9.36
C LYS A 132 -12.14 5.90 -8.39
N ALA A 133 -12.14 6.16 -7.09
CA ALA A 133 -12.64 5.21 -6.10
C ALA A 133 -14.15 4.90 -6.29
N TYR A 134 -14.97 5.92 -6.53
CA TYR A 134 -16.40 5.73 -6.80
C TYR A 134 -16.66 4.96 -8.10
N GLU A 135 -15.89 5.20 -9.15
CA GLU A 135 -15.98 4.46 -10.41
C GLU A 135 -15.70 2.96 -10.20
N LEU A 136 -14.60 2.65 -9.51
CA LEU A 136 -14.21 1.27 -9.20
C LEU A 136 -15.28 0.51 -8.40
N VAL A 137 -15.92 1.16 -7.41
CA VAL A 137 -17.02 0.54 -6.65
C VAL A 137 -18.26 0.29 -7.52
N LYS A 138 -18.59 1.22 -8.42
CA LYS A 138 -19.72 1.08 -9.35
C LYS A 138 -19.50 -0.05 -10.35
N ASP A 139 -18.30 -0.16 -10.89
CA ASP A 139 -17.97 -1.20 -11.88
C ASP A 139 -17.95 -2.59 -11.24
N TYR A 140 -17.40 -2.71 -10.03
CA TYR A 140 -17.45 -3.95 -9.25
C TYR A 140 -18.88 -4.41 -8.94
N SER A 141 -19.78 -3.46 -8.66
CA SER A 141 -21.21 -3.73 -8.43
C SER A 141 -21.93 -4.19 -9.70
N LYS A 142 -21.57 -3.67 -10.87
CA LYS A 142 -22.14 -4.10 -12.17
C LYS A 142 -21.69 -5.50 -12.56
N GLU A 143 -20.42 -5.83 -12.38
CA GLU A 143 -19.88 -7.15 -12.73
C GLU A 143 -20.48 -8.28 -11.87
N HIS A 144 -20.70 -8.05 -10.57
CA HIS A 144 -21.34 -9.03 -9.69
C HIS A 144 -22.83 -9.23 -9.98
N ASN A 145 -23.56 -8.17 -10.32
CA ASN A 145 -24.97 -8.28 -10.71
C ASN A 145 -25.16 -9.02 -12.05
N ASN A 146 -24.20 -8.93 -12.96
CA ASN A 146 -24.24 -9.68 -14.22
C ASN A 146 -23.88 -11.16 -14.05
N LYS A 147 -23.01 -11.51 -13.09
CA LYS A 147 -22.64 -12.90 -12.78
C LYS A 147 -23.67 -13.67 -11.95
N GLN A 148 -24.58 -12.98 -11.25
CA GLN A 148 -25.69 -13.63 -10.53
C GLN A 148 -26.92 -13.89 -11.41
N ASN A 149 -26.99 -13.27 -12.59
CA ASN A 149 -28.10 -13.39 -13.54
C ASN A 149 -27.74 -14.22 -14.79
N ALA A 150 -26.58 -14.88 -14.79
CA ALA A 150 -26.11 -15.79 -15.85
C ALA A 150 -25.92 -17.19 -15.27
#